data_AF-A0A9E3EAL9-F1
#
_entry.id   AF-A0A9E3EAL9-F1
#
_cell.length_a   1.000
_cell.length_b   1.000
_cell.length_c   1.000
_cell.angle_alpha   90.00
_cell.angle_beta   90.00
_cell.angle_gamma   90.00
#
_symmetry.space_group_name_H-M   'P 1'
#
loop_
_entity.id
_entity.type
_entity.pdbx_description
1 polymer ?
#
loop_
_entity_poly.entity_id
_entity_poly.type
_entity_poly.pdbx_seq_one_letter_code
_entity_poly.pdbx_strand_id
1 'polypeptide(L)'
;MIRFAVAAVAVLSLSACAKQVKAPEQADACFEAVPHQDGGFTFNLLSAHEATMESCAAALEGMRERFLALGGGNHQIMGVYNGTYLFLDAGGVLSSQSVDGMRFPFLVRSGDGRLVAPGAVQTQ
;
A
#
# COMPACT_ATOMS: atom_id res chain seq x y z
N MET A 1 -47.36 26.87 31.82
CA MET A 1 -46.23 26.40 32.65
C MET A 1 -46.38 24.88 32.69
N ILE A 2 -45.55 24.03 32.10
CA ILE A 2 -44.09 23.88 32.20
C ILE A 2 -43.61 23.09 30.95
N ARG A 3 -42.50 23.54 30.36
CA ARG A 3 -41.76 22.87 29.28
C ARG A 3 -40.82 21.85 29.93
N PHE A 4 -40.91 20.56 29.59
CA PHE A 4 -39.84 19.60 29.90
C PHE A 4 -39.16 19.17 28.61
N ALA A 5 -37.88 19.52 28.54
CA ALA A 5 -37.02 19.48 27.40
C ALA A 5 -36.65 18.04 27.00
N VAL A 6 -36.68 17.80 25.70
CA VAL A 6 -35.99 16.70 25.03
C VAL A 6 -34.48 16.96 25.17
N ALA A 7 -33.78 16.14 25.96
CA ALA A 7 -32.33 16.12 26.01
C ALA A 7 -31.85 14.69 25.71
N ALA A 8 -32.04 14.26 24.46
CA ALA A 8 -31.48 13.03 23.95
C ALA A 8 -30.01 13.26 23.57
N VAL A 9 -29.14 12.66 24.38
CA VAL A 9 -27.76 12.22 24.13
C VAL A 9 -27.30 12.37 22.68
N ALA A 10 -26.42 13.34 22.43
CA ALA A 10 -25.62 13.43 21.21
C ALA A 10 -24.15 13.67 21.56
N VAL A 11 -23.55 12.74 22.32
CA VAL A 11 -22.09 12.64 22.42
C VAL A 11 -21.65 11.69 21.32
N LEU A 12 -21.64 12.19 20.09
CA LEU A 12 -20.93 11.54 18.99
C LEU A 12 -19.44 11.71 19.30
N SER A 13 -18.83 10.66 19.81
CA SER A 13 -17.39 10.53 19.98
C SER A 13 -16.70 10.69 18.63
N LEU A 14 -16.14 11.87 18.36
CA LEU A 14 -15.21 12.16 17.25
C LEU A 14 -13.83 11.47 17.44
N SER A 15 -13.79 10.27 18.01
CA SER A 15 -12.53 9.53 18.23
C SER A 15 -12.12 8.72 17.00
N ALA A 16 -12.09 9.35 15.84
CA ALA A 16 -11.58 8.74 14.61
C ALA A 16 -10.84 9.72 13.68
N CYS A 17 -10.19 10.75 14.23
CA CYS A 17 -9.01 11.32 13.57
C CYS A 17 -7.89 10.29 13.67
N ALA A 18 -7.98 9.23 12.87
CA ALA A 18 -6.93 8.24 12.73
C ALA A 18 -5.67 8.99 12.25
N LYS A 19 -4.57 8.84 12.99
CA LYS A 19 -3.28 9.44 12.66
C LYS A 19 -2.87 8.94 11.29
N GLN A 20 -2.97 9.81 10.28
CA GLN A 20 -2.66 9.44 8.90
C GLN A 20 -1.18 9.04 8.83
N VAL A 21 -0.92 7.80 8.44
CA VAL A 21 0.44 7.31 8.23
C VAL A 21 1.00 8.06 7.02
N LYS A 22 1.94 8.97 7.29
CA LYS A 22 2.59 9.75 6.26
C LYS A 22 3.75 8.92 5.69
N ALA A 23 3.66 8.63 4.40
CA ALA A 23 4.73 8.03 3.62
C ALA A 23 5.98 8.94 3.61
N PRO A 24 7.20 8.37 3.52
CA PRO A 24 8.40 9.15 3.26
C PRO A 24 8.27 9.93 1.93
N GLU A 25 8.59 11.23 1.97
CA GLU A 25 8.57 12.12 0.79
C GLU A 25 9.99 12.29 0.22
N GLN A 26 10.71 11.18 0.03
CA GLN A 26 12.00 11.21 -0.65
C GLN A 26 11.79 10.90 -2.13
N ALA A 27 12.19 11.86 -2.96
CA ALA A 27 12.12 11.72 -4.42
C ALA A 27 12.95 10.51 -4.88
N ASP A 28 12.35 9.74 -5.78
CA ASP A 28 12.94 8.60 -6.49
C ASP A 28 13.41 7.47 -5.57
N ALA A 29 12.96 7.47 -4.31
CA ALA A 29 13.27 6.42 -3.35
C ALA A 29 12.12 5.41 -3.27
N CYS A 30 12.50 4.14 -3.23
CA CYS A 30 11.61 3.01 -3.00
C CYS A 30 11.80 2.51 -1.58
N PHE A 31 10.70 2.44 -0.85
CA PHE A 31 10.65 1.89 0.50
C PHE A 31 9.80 0.63 0.54
N GLU A 32 10.22 -0.36 1.31
CA GLU A 32 9.31 -1.36 1.86
C GLU A 32 8.59 -0.74 3.07
N ALA A 33 7.28 -0.92 3.14
CA ALA A 33 6.45 -0.50 4.27
C ALA A 33 6.02 -1.72 5.07
N VAL A 34 6.56 -1.89 6.28
CA VAL A 34 6.23 -3.00 7.17
C VAL A 34 5.21 -2.53 8.21
N PRO A 35 3.96 -3.05 8.19
CA PRO A 35 2.96 -2.68 9.17
C PRO A 35 3.29 -3.25 10.55
N HIS A 36 3.02 -2.47 11.59
CA HIS A 36 3.11 -2.87 12.98
C HIS A 36 1.72 -3.15 13.56
N GLN A 37 1.67 -3.91 14.66
CA GLN A 37 0.41 -4.24 15.33
C GLN A 37 -0.30 -3.02 15.94
N ASP A 38 0.43 -1.93 16.20
CA ASP A 38 -0.09 -0.67 16.73
C ASP A 38 -0.64 0.27 15.63
N GLY A 39 -0.63 -0.18 14.37
CA GLY A 39 -1.04 0.60 13.20
C GLY A 39 0.04 1.53 12.64
N GLY A 40 1.25 1.50 13.21
CA GLY A 40 2.43 2.17 12.66
C GLY A 40 3.05 1.42 11.49
N PHE A 41 4.05 2.04 10.87
CA PHE A 41 4.83 1.45 9.79
C PHE A 41 6.32 1.72 10.00
N THR A 42 7.14 0.70 9.73
CA THR A 42 8.56 0.89 9.46
C THR A 42 8.77 0.98 7.96
N PHE A 43 9.45 2.04 7.52
CA PHE A 43 9.83 2.23 6.12
C PHE A 43 11.31 1.88 5.93
N ASN A 44 11.57 0.74 5.31
CA ASN A 44 12.93 0.30 4.99
C ASN A 44 13.30 0.79 3.59
N LEU A 45 14.39 1.55 3.46
CA LEU A 45 14.88 1.97 2.15
C LEU A 45 15.35 0.74 1.36
N LEU A 46 14.69 0.44 0.25
CA LEU A 46 15.10 -0.62 -0.69
C LEU A 46 16.07 -0.09 -1.73
N SER A 47 15.79 1.10 -2.24
CA SER A 47 16.58 1.75 -3.29
C SER A 47 16.39 3.26 -3.20
N ALA A 48 17.48 4.01 -3.35
CA ALA A 48 17.46 5.48 -3.28
C ALA A 48 17.20 6.16 -4.64
N HIS A 49 17.27 5.40 -5.73
CA HIS A 49 17.30 5.94 -7.10
C HIS A 49 16.53 5.04 -8.08
N GLU A 50 15.24 4.85 -7.81
CA GLU A 50 14.31 4.25 -8.76
C GLU A 50 13.84 5.31 -9.76
N ALA A 51 14.04 5.04 -11.04
CA ALA A 51 13.64 5.98 -12.10
C ALA A 51 12.12 6.07 -12.25
N THR A 52 11.39 5.01 -11.90
CA THR A 52 9.94 4.96 -12.05
C THR A 52 9.26 4.16 -10.94
N MET A 53 7.94 4.31 -10.85
CA MET A 53 7.13 3.52 -9.91
C MET A 53 7.13 2.02 -10.26
N GLU A 54 7.23 1.68 -11.55
CA GLU A 54 7.38 0.30 -12.03
C GLU A 54 8.70 -0.32 -11.58
N SER A 55 9.80 0.45 -11.55
CA SER A 55 11.09 -0.07 -11.11
C SER A 55 11.09 -0.33 -9.60
N CYS A 56 10.44 0.53 -8.80
CA CYS A 56 10.16 0.25 -7.39
C CYS A 56 9.28 -1.01 -7.21
N ALA A 57 8.21 -1.16 -8.00
CA ALA A 57 7.37 -2.34 -7.96
C ALA A 57 8.15 -3.64 -8.28
N ALA A 58 9.07 -3.58 -9.25
CA ALA A 58 9.95 -4.70 -9.59
C ALA A 58 10.94 -5.03 -8.45
N ALA A 59 11.49 -4.00 -7.78
CA ALA A 59 12.35 -4.19 -6.61
C ALA A 59 11.60 -4.88 -5.46
N LEU A 60 10.35 -4.49 -5.20
CA LEU A 60 9.47 -5.12 -4.20
C LEU A 60 9.15 -6.58 -4.56
N GLU A 61 8.86 -6.88 -5.83
CA GLU A 61 8.66 -8.27 -6.27
C GLU A 61 9.92 -9.11 -6.14
N GLY A 62 11.08 -8.57 -6.51
CA GLY A 62 12.37 -9.24 -6.32
C GLY A 62 12.66 -9.52 -4.85
N MET A 63 12.19 -8.68 -3.93
CA MET A 63 12.26 -8.95 -2.49
C MET A 63 11.27 -10.05 -2.08
N ARG A 64 10.02 -10.01 -2.56
CA ARG A 64 8.99 -11.03 -2.30
C ARG A 64 9.45 -12.41 -2.74
N GLU A 65 9.99 -12.54 -3.95
CA GLU A 65 10.51 -13.79 -4.50
C GLU A 65 11.63 -14.37 -3.63
N ARG A 66 12.56 -13.52 -3.16
CA ARG A 66 13.64 -13.96 -2.26
C ARG A 66 13.08 -14.46 -0.93
N PHE A 67 12.12 -13.76 -0.33
CA PHE A 67 11.50 -14.21 0.92
C PHE A 67 10.77 -15.54 0.75
N LEU A 68 10.04 -15.73 -0.36
CA LEU A 68 9.40 -17.00 -0.67
C LEU A 68 10.42 -18.13 -0.88
N ALA A 69 11.52 -17.86 -1.59
CA ALA A 69 12.57 -18.84 -1.81
C ALA A 69 13.24 -19.30 -0.49
N LEU A 70 13.24 -18.44 0.54
CA LEU A 70 13.72 -18.77 1.89
C LEU A 70 12.68 -19.47 2.76
N GLY A 71 11.50 -19.83 2.22
CA GLY A 71 10.41 -20.46 2.96
C GLY A 71 9.53 -19.50 3.75
N GLY A 72 9.62 -18.19 3.48
CA GLY A 72 8.75 -17.19 4.08
C GLY A 72 7.28 -17.38 3.66
N GLY A 73 6.36 -17.17 4.60
CA GLY A 73 4.92 -17.25 4.35
C GLY A 73 4.25 -15.91 4.01
N ASN A 74 5.01 -14.82 3.97
CA ASN A 74 4.43 -13.52 3.65
C ASN A 74 4.32 -13.35 2.12
N HIS A 75 3.09 -13.44 1.63
CA HIS A 75 2.77 -13.28 0.22
C HIS A 75 2.42 -11.84 -0.16
N GLN A 76 2.30 -10.95 0.82
CA GLN A 76 1.89 -9.57 0.62
C GLN A 76 3.00 -8.63 1.07
N ILE A 77 3.48 -7.82 0.13
CA ILE A 77 4.46 -6.77 0.40
C ILE A 77 3.78 -5.43 0.18
N MET A 78 4.03 -4.49 1.07
CA MET A 78 3.67 -3.09 0.87
C MET A 78 4.94 -2.29 0.63
N GLY A 79 4.87 -1.32 -0.26
CA GLY A 79 5.94 -0.37 -0.48
C GLY A 79 5.43 1.04 -0.73
N VAL A 80 6.36 1.98 -0.86
CA VAL A 80 6.09 3.37 -1.12
C VAL A 80 7.08 3.91 -2.15
N TYR A 81 6.55 4.65 -3.12
CA TYR A 81 7.32 5.42 -4.09
C TYR A 81 6.71 6.82 -4.22
N ASN A 82 7.49 7.88 -3.97
CA ASN A 82 7.06 9.28 -4.08
C ASN A 82 5.70 9.58 -3.41
N GLY A 83 5.45 8.98 -2.25
CA GLY A 83 4.19 9.15 -1.49
C GLY A 83 3.03 8.26 -1.94
N THR A 84 3.16 7.52 -3.04
CA THR A 84 2.18 6.52 -3.50
C THR A 84 2.50 5.16 -2.88
N TYR A 85 1.49 4.54 -2.27
CA TYR A 85 1.57 3.20 -1.72
C TYR A 85 1.40 2.17 -2.83
N LEU A 86 2.24 1.14 -2.78
CA LEU A 86 2.18 -0.04 -3.64
C LEU A 86 1.84 -1.26 -2.79
N PHE A 87 0.87 -2.05 -3.22
CA PHE A 87 0.42 -3.27 -2.56
C PHE A 87 0.64 -4.42 -3.53
N LEU A 88 1.65 -5.23 -3.24
CA LEU A 88 2.08 -6.34 -4.07
C LEU A 88 1.58 -7.65 -3.48
N ASP A 89 0.97 -8.48 -4.32
CA ASP A 89 0.62 -9.86 -3.99
C ASP A 89 0.79 -10.79 -5.21
N ALA A 90 0.23 -12.00 -5.12
CA ALA A 90 0.29 -12.97 -6.21
C ALA A 90 -0.41 -12.49 -7.50
N GLY A 91 -1.46 -11.65 -7.38
CA GLY A 91 -2.24 -11.13 -8.50
C GLY A 91 -1.61 -9.94 -9.21
N GLY A 92 -0.72 -9.22 -8.55
CA GLY A 92 0.01 -8.11 -9.15
C GLY A 92 0.34 -7.00 -8.15
N VAL A 93 0.28 -5.75 -8.62
CA VAL A 93 0.54 -4.55 -7.85
C VAL A 93 -0.67 -3.65 -7.94
N LEU A 94 -1.23 -3.28 -6.80
CA LEU A 94 -2.19 -2.21 -6.68
C LEU A 94 -1.50 -0.94 -6.18
N SER A 95 -2.01 0.23 -6.52
CA SER A 95 -1.54 1.51 -6.00
C SER A 95 -2.63 2.29 -5.26
N SER A 96 -2.24 3.13 -4.30
CA SER A 96 -3.13 4.08 -3.64
C SER A 96 -2.35 5.29 -3.11
N GLN A 97 -3.05 6.41 -2.92
CA GLN A 97 -2.49 7.61 -2.28
C GLN A 97 -2.55 7.56 -0.75
N SER A 98 -3.20 6.54 -0.16
CA SER A 98 -3.15 6.28 1.28
C SER A 98 -3.14 4.77 1.56
N VAL A 99 -2.71 4.40 2.77
CA VAL A 99 -2.63 2.98 3.20
C VAL A 99 -4.01 2.29 3.16
N ASP A 100 -5.02 3.03 3.61
CA ASP A 100 -6.42 2.65 3.81
C ASP A 100 -7.35 3.11 2.68
N GLY A 101 -6.78 3.72 1.64
CA GLY A 101 -7.52 4.31 0.54
C GLY A 101 -8.01 3.28 -0.47
N MET A 102 -8.78 3.76 -1.45
CA MET A 102 -9.15 2.97 -2.61
C MET A 102 -7.89 2.57 -3.39
N ARG A 103 -7.83 1.30 -3.78
CA ARG A 103 -6.69 0.71 -4.48
C ARG A 103 -7.04 0.47 -5.94
N PHE A 104 -6.10 0.79 -6.82
CA PHE A 104 -6.27 0.64 -8.27
C PHE A 104 -5.21 -0.28 -8.86
N PRO A 105 -5.52 -1.10 -9.87
CA PRO A 105 -4.52 -1.91 -10.56
C PRO A 105 -3.43 -1.05 -11.17
N PHE A 106 -2.17 -1.32 -10.82
CA PHE A 106 -1.00 -0.66 -11.38
C PHE A 106 -0.23 -1.60 -12.31
N LEU A 107 0.10 -2.81 -11.82
CA LEU A 107 0.66 -3.89 -12.63
C LEU A 107 -0.11 -5.17 -12.37
N VAL A 108 -0.27 -5.99 -13.39
CA VAL A 108 -0.98 -7.28 -13.33
C VAL A 108 -0.08 -8.39 -13.87
N ARG A 109 -0.42 -9.64 -13.54
CA ARG A 109 0.26 -10.80 -14.12
C ARG A 109 -0.25 -11.07 -15.54
N SER A 110 0.67 -11.19 -16.51
CA SER A 110 0.38 -11.81 -17.81
C SER A 110 0.27 -13.33 -17.70
N GLY A 111 -0.13 -14.01 -18.78
CA GLY A 111 -0.28 -15.48 -18.80
C GLY A 111 1.01 -16.26 -18.51
N ASP A 112 2.18 -15.64 -18.72
CA ASP A 112 3.50 -16.16 -18.35
C ASP A 112 3.98 -15.72 -16.96
N GLY A 113 3.12 -15.04 -16.17
CA GLY A 113 3.38 -14.67 -14.78
C GLY A 113 4.21 -13.39 -14.57
N ARG A 114 4.58 -12.68 -15.64
CA ARG A 114 5.33 -11.42 -15.55
C ARG A 114 4.42 -10.25 -15.15
N LEU A 115 4.96 -9.27 -14.43
CA LEU A 115 4.26 -8.03 -14.17
C LEU A 115 4.24 -7.15 -15.43
N VAL A 116 3.04 -6.75 -15.84
CA VAL A 116 2.80 -5.90 -17.02
C VAL A 116 1.75 -4.84 -16.69
N ALA A 117 1.74 -3.74 -17.45
CA ALA A 117 0.68 -2.75 -17.35
C ALA A 117 -0.68 -3.39 -17.71
N PRO A 118 -1.79 -3.06 -17.01
CA PRO A 118 -3.10 -3.66 -17.25
C PRO A 118 -3.55 -3.65 -18.71
N GLY A 119 -3.32 -2.55 -19.43
CA GLY A 119 -3.70 -2.43 -20.85
C GLY A 119 -2.82 -3.22 -21.83
N ALA A 120 -1.71 -3.81 -21.36
CA ALA A 120 -0.84 -4.64 -22.18
C ALA A 120 -1.27 -6.12 -22.20
N VAL A 121 -2.19 -6.51 -21.31
CA VAL A 121 -2.78 -7.86 -21.33
C VAL A 121 -3.80 -7.92 -22.45
N GLN A 122 -3.49 -8.66 -23.52
CA GLN A 122 -4.48 -8.98 -24.53
C GLN A 122 -5.42 -10.04 -23.95
N THR A 123 -6.70 -9.70 -23.82
CA THR A 123 -7.76 -10.70 -23.64
C THR A 123 -7.78 -11.56 -24.90
N GLN A 124 -7.21 -12.76 -24.83
CA GLN A 124 -7.46 -13.81 -25.81
C GLN A 124 -8.87 -14.37 -25.62
#